data_AF-A0A5P2QQE2-F1
#
_entry.id   AF-A0A5P2QQE2-F1
#
_cell.length_a   1.000
_cell.length_b   1.000
_cell.length_c   1.000
_cell.angle_alpha   90.00
_cell.angle_beta   90.00
_cell.angle_gamma   90.00
#
_symmetry.space_group_name_H-M   'P 1'
#
loop_
_entity.id
_entity.type
_entity.pdbx_description
1 polymer ?
#
loop_
_entity_poly.entity_id
_entity_poly.type
_entity_poly.pdbx_seq_one_letter_code
_entity_poly.pdbx_strand_id
1 'polypeptide(L)' 'MSDDLTKRIARTWAAIDGNLAPFEACAKDATQDHADGHFSKYMMQADELLRRSGLAMELYQLRAESAPAMQLLG' A
#
# COMPACT_ATOMS: atom_id res chain seq x y z
N MET A 1 -2.07 12.67 -5.01
CA MET A 1 -2.21 11.24 -4.67
C MET A 1 -1.37 10.99 -3.44
N SER A 2 -2.02 10.79 -2.28
CA SER A 2 -1.33 10.36 -1.06
C SER A 2 -0.60 9.05 -1.36
N ASP A 3 0.69 9.02 -1.09
CA ASP A 3 1.58 7.91 -1.36
C ASP A 3 1.31 6.79 -0.35
N ASP A 4 0.27 6.00 -0.63
CA ASP A 4 -0.12 4.88 0.21
C ASP A 4 1.00 3.83 0.19
N LEU A 5 1.77 3.80 1.27
CA LEU A 5 2.87 2.87 1.48
C LEU A 5 2.42 1.42 1.26
N THR A 6 1.22 1.07 1.70
CA THR A 6 0.64 -0.26 1.49
C THR A 6 0.50 -0.55 0.00
N LYS A 7 0.03 0.42 -0.80
CA LYS A 7 -0.08 0.27 -2.26
C LYS A 7 1.27 0.15 -2.96
N ARG A 8 2.31 0.85 -2.49
CA ARG A 8 3.68 0.70 -3.02
C ARG A 8 4.26 -0.68 -2.73
N ILE A 9 4.04 -1.19 -1.53
CA ILE A 9 4.43 -2.55 -1.15
C ILE A 9 3.67 -3.57 -1.99
N ALA A 10 2.35 -3.43 -2.11
CA ALA A 10 1.51 -4.30 -2.94
C ALA A 10 1.95 -4.32 -4.42
N ARG A 11 2.24 -3.16 -5.00
CA ARG A 11 2.76 -3.03 -6.38
C ARG A 11 4.12 -3.72 -6.54
N THR A 12 5.02 -3.54 -5.57
CA THR A 12 6.35 -4.15 -5.60
C THR A 12 6.25 -5.67 -5.48
N TRP A 13 5.38 -6.17 -4.59
CA TRP A 13 5.09 -7.60 -4.48
C TRP A 13 4.53 -8.15 -5.79
N ALA A 14 3.52 -7.50 -6.37
CA ALA A 14 2.96 -7.91 -7.66
C ALA A 14 4.02 -7.99 -8.76
N ALA A 15 4.99 -7.08 -8.78
CA ALA A 15 6.10 -7.11 -9.74
C ALA A 15 7.04 -8.30 -9.51
N ILE A 16 7.39 -8.62 -8.26
CA ILE A 16 8.21 -9.79 -7.91
C ILE A 16 7.52 -11.09 -8.36
N ASP A 17 6.20 -11.18 -8.18
CA ASP A 17 5.39 -12.33 -8.58
C ASP A 17 5.07 -12.38 -10.08
N GLY A 18 5.59 -11.44 -10.89
CA GLY A 18 5.34 -11.38 -12.34
C GLY A 18 3.93 -10.91 -12.73
N ASN A 19 3.16 -10.36 -11.78
CA ASN A 19 1.76 -9.96 -11.92
C ASN A 19 1.55 -8.43 -11.90
N LEU A 20 2.57 -7.64 -12.25
CA LEU A 20 2.47 -6.18 -12.24
C LEU A 20 1.38 -5.64 -13.17
N ALA A 21 1.32 -6.13 -14.41
CA ALA A 21 0.34 -5.66 -15.39
C ALA A 21 -1.12 -5.96 -14.97
N PRO A 22 -1.48 -7.20 -14.54
CA PRO A 22 -2.79 -7.48 -13.97
C PRO A 22 -3.11 -6.63 -12.73
N PHE A 23 -2.15 -6.44 -11.83
CA PHE A 23 -2.34 -5.57 -10.66
C PHE A 23 -2.66 -4.12 -11.06
N GLU A 24 -1.93 -3.54 -12.02
CA GLU A 24 -2.16 -2.17 -12.47
C GLU A 24 -3.46 -2.00 -13.26
N ALA A 25 -3.92 -3.05 -13.95
CA ALA A 25 -5.23 -3.07 -14.60
C ALA A 25 -6.37 -3.06 -13.56
N CYS A 26 -6.34 -4.01 -12.62
CA CYS A 26 -7.30 -4.08 -11.51
C CYS A 26 -7.27 -2.82 -10.63
N ALA A 27 -6.11 -2.17 -10.45
CA ALA A 27 -5.99 -0.93 -9.68
C ALA A 27 -6.75 0.27 -10.30
N LYS A 28 -7.11 0.19 -11.58
CA LYS A 28 -7.81 1.24 -12.34
C LYS A 28 -9.29 0.93 -12.55
N ASP A 29 -9.70 -0.33 -12.37
CA ASP A 29 -11.07 -0.80 -12.54
C ASP A 29 -11.47 -1.77 -11.42
N ALA A 30 -12.34 -1.29 -10.52
CA ALA A 30 -12.84 -2.08 -9.40
C ALA A 30 -13.74 -3.24 -9.84
N THR A 31 -14.39 -3.15 -11.00
CA THR A 31 -15.20 -4.25 -11.56
C THR A 31 -14.29 -5.38 -12.00
N GLN A 32 -13.18 -5.03 -12.66
CA GLN A 32 -12.16 -6.00 -13.06
C GLN A 32 -11.50 -6.63 -11.83
N ASP A 33 -11.16 -5.85 -10.81
CA ASP A 33 -10.61 -6.43 -9.57
C ASP A 33 -11.59 -7.35 -8.84
N HIS A 34 -12.89 -7.07 -8.87
CA HIS A 34 -13.88 -7.98 -8.30
C HIS A 34 -13.91 -9.35 -9.02
N ALA A 35 -13.57 -9.39 -10.31
CA ALA A 35 -13.51 -10.62 -11.09
C ALA A 35 -12.16 -11.36 -10.93
N ASP A 36 -11.06 -10.62 -11.07
CA ASP A 36 -9.71 -11.20 -11.17
C ASP A 36 -8.96 -11.22 -9.82
N GLY A 37 -9.32 -10.32 -8.90
CA GLY A 37 -8.79 -10.24 -7.53
C GLY A 37 -7.33 -9.78 -7.41
N HIS A 38 -6.66 -9.38 -8.50
CA HIS A 38 -5.23 -9.09 -8.47
C HIS A 38 -4.88 -7.91 -7.57
N PHE A 39 -5.62 -6.80 -7.62
CA PHE A 39 -5.34 -5.64 -6.79
C PHE A 39 -5.66 -5.92 -5.32
N SER A 40 -6.87 -6.38 -5.01
CA SER A 40 -7.28 -6.69 -3.64
C SER A 40 -6.39 -7.73 -2.96
N LYS A 41 -5.98 -8.78 -3.68
CA LYS A 41 -5.07 -9.82 -3.15
C LYS A 41 -3.75 -9.21 -2.66
N TYR A 42 -3.05 -8.45 -3.52
CA TYR A 42 -1.76 -7.89 -3.15
C TYR A 42 -1.88 -6.80 -2.08
N MET A 43 -2.99 -6.05 -2.06
CA MET A 43 -3.28 -5.08 -0.99
C MET A 43 -3.44 -5.78 0.36
N MET A 44 -4.21 -6.87 0.44
CA MET A 44 -4.36 -7.66 1.67
C MET A 44 -3.04 -8.27 2.12
N GLN A 45 -2.22 -8.78 1.19
CA GLN A 45 -0.91 -9.34 1.52
C GLN A 45 0.07 -8.28 2.03
N ALA A 46 0.06 -7.08 1.43
CA ALA A 46 0.88 -5.96 1.87
C ALA A 46 0.48 -5.48 3.27
N ASP A 47 -0.82 -5.37 3.56
CA ASP A 47 -1.33 -5.03 4.89
C ASP A 47 -0.95 -6.07 5.94
N GLU A 48 -1.15 -7.36 5.63
CA GLU A 48 -0.78 -8.45 6.54
C GLU A 48 0.74 -8.50 6.79
N LEU A 49 1.56 -8.21 5.79
CA LEU A 49 3.02 -8.11 5.94
C LEU A 49 3.41 -6.98 6.89
N LEU A 50 2.83 -5.79 6.72
CA LEU A 50 3.08 -4.65 7.61
C LEU A 50 2.67 -4.96 9.06
N ARG A 51 1.53 -5.64 9.23
CA ARG A 51 1.03 -6.04 10.55
C ARG A 51 1.92 -7.08 11.22
N ARG A 52 2.32 -8.14 10.50
CA ARG A 52 3.14 -9.24 11.03
C ARG A 52 4.60 -8.85 11.30
N SER A 53 5.13 -7.91 10.54
CA SER A 53 6.49 -7.42 10.73
C SER A 53 6.63 -6.44 11.91
N GLY A 54 5.50 -6.00 12.50
CA GLY A 54 5.50 -4.94 13.52
C GLY A 54 5.68 -3.52 12.95
N LEU A 55 5.99 -3.40 11.65
CA LEU A 55 6.24 -2.12 10.99
C LEU A 55 5.01 -1.21 10.94
N ALA A 56 3.80 -1.77 10.97
CA ALA A 56 2.57 -0.97 11.00
C ALA A 56 2.56 0.05 12.15
N MET A 57 3.04 -0.35 13.33
CA MET A 57 3.09 0.54 14.49
C MET A 57 4.23 1.55 14.43
N GLU A 58 5.40 1.12 13.97
CA GLU A 58 6.56 2.00 13.79
C GLU A 58 6.26 3.10 12.75
N LEU A 59 5.57 2.75 11.66
CA LEU A 59 5.13 3.70 10.65
C LEU A 59 4.11 4.71 11.18
N TYR A 60 3.19 4.25 12.04
CA TYR A 60 2.23 5.14 12.70
C TYR A 60 2.94 6.13 13.64
N GLN A 61 3.89 5.65 14.44
CA GLN A 61 4.70 6.48 15.34
C GLN A 61 5.52 7.51 14.56
N LEU A 62 6.24 7.09 13.51
CA LEU A 62 7.03 7.98 12.66
C LEU A 62 6.16 9.07 12.01
N ARG A 63 4.95 8.74 11.54
CA ARG A 63 4.02 9.73 10.99
C ARG A 63 3.52 10.71 12.05
N ALA A 64 3.22 10.23 13.26
CA ALA A 64 2.80 11.08 14.37
C ALA A 64 3.91 12.04 14.83
N GLU A 65 5.16 11.56 14.90
CA GLU A 65 6.34 12.36 15.24
C GLU A 65 6.71 13.40 14.16
N SER A 66 6.38 13.12 12.89
CA SER A 66 6.65 14.02 11.77
C SER A 66 5.58 15.12 11.62
N ALA A 67 4.41 14.97 12.25
CA ALA A 67 3.28 15.88 12.12
C ALA A 67 3.45 17.30 12.75
N PRO A 68 4.22 17.53 13.85
CA PRO A 68 4.31 18.85 14.45
C PRO A 68 5.37 19.78 13.81
N ALA A 69 6.12 19.33 12.80
CA ALA A 69 7.12 20.19 12.13
C ALA A 69 6.53 21.16 11.09
N MET A 70 5.24 21.02 10.72
CA MET A 70 4.63 21.77 9.60
C MET A 70 3.75 22.96 10.04
N GLN A 71 3.73 23.30 11.34
CA GLN A 71 2.94 24.44 11.87
C GLN A 71 3.77 25.62 12.40
N LEU A 72 5.10 25.62 12.27
CA LEU A 72 5.97 26.68 12.79
C LEU A 72 6.68 27.55 11.72
N LEU A 73 6.20 27.53 10.47
CA LEU A 73 6.72 28.38 9.38
C LEU A 73 5.62 29.21 8.68
N GLY A 74 4.56 29.56 9.41
CA GLY A 74 3.51 30.49 8.96
C GLY A 74 3.47 31.74 9.83
#